data_AF-A0ABD5SV19-F1
#
_entry.id   AF-A0ABD5SV19-F1
#
_cell.length_a   1.000
_cell.length_b   1.000
_cell.length_c   1.000
_cell.angle_alpha   90.00
_cell.angle_beta   90.00
_cell.angle_gamma   90.00
#
_symmetry.space_group_name_H-M   'P 1'
#
loop_
_entity.id
_entity.type
_entity.pdbx_description
1 polymer ?
#
loop_
_entity_poly.entity_id
_entity_poly.type
_entity_poly.pdbx_seq_one_letter_code
_entity_poly.pdbx_strand_id
1 'polypeptide(L)'
;TLGLDVSMEFAPGALFFAAGGYHHHVGANVWNQRSTPADGLGMAWFELLVPDAEAFDAVRTRATADDDATVAEIDDGIEIADADGISVRVRHAE
;
A
#
# COMPACT_ATOMS: atom_id res chain seq x y z
N THR A 1 5.10 5.15 -5.48
CA THR A 1 3.67 4.92 -5.16
C THR A 1 3.46 4.68 -3.67
N LEU A 2 2.28 4.99 -3.13
CA LEU A 2 1.92 5.25 -1.70
C LEU A 2 2.71 6.40 -1.02
N GLY A 3 4.05 6.39 -1.03
CA GLY A 3 4.86 7.42 -0.37
C GLY A 3 5.04 7.22 1.13
N LEU A 4 5.02 5.96 1.57
CA LEU A 4 5.45 5.56 2.90
C LEU A 4 6.97 5.39 2.94
N ASP A 5 7.59 5.71 4.06
CA ASP A 5 9.00 5.48 4.34
C ASP A 5 9.19 4.09 4.96
N VAL A 6 10.36 3.48 4.73
CA VAL A 6 10.78 2.30 5.50
C VAL A 6 11.13 2.76 6.91
N SER A 7 10.31 2.37 7.89
CA SER A 7 10.50 2.73 9.30
C SER A 7 11.37 1.73 10.06
N MET A 8 11.38 0.46 9.63
CA MET A 8 12.18 -0.60 10.23
C MET A 8 12.46 -1.69 9.20
N GLU A 9 13.69 -2.22 9.25
CA GLU A 9 14.07 -3.47 8.59
C GLU A 9 14.23 -4.55 9.66
N PHE A 10 13.59 -5.70 9.49
CA PHE A 10 13.73 -6.83 10.39
C PHE A 10 14.35 -8.02 9.65
N ALA A 11 15.54 -8.42 10.10
CA ALA A 11 16.27 -9.51 9.49
C ALA A 11 15.87 -10.88 10.08
N PRO A 12 15.69 -11.92 9.24
CA PRO A 12 15.70 -11.87 7.78
C PRO A 12 14.32 -11.54 7.19
N GLY A 13 14.30 -10.66 6.18
CA GLY A 13 13.25 -10.65 5.15
C GLY A 13 11.92 -9.98 5.51
N ALA A 14 11.90 -8.95 6.35
CA ALA A 14 10.72 -8.11 6.54
C ALA A 14 11.06 -6.61 6.50
N LEU A 15 10.15 -5.85 5.87
CA LEU A 15 10.16 -4.39 5.85
C LEU A 15 8.87 -3.86 6.47
N PHE A 16 9.00 -2.78 7.23
CA PHE A 16 7.88 -2.05 7.80
C PHE A 16 7.85 -0.63 7.25
N PHE A 17 6.66 -0.16 6.92
CA PHE A 17 6.42 1.10 6.24
C PHE A 17 5.56 2.03 7.11
N ALA A 18 5.86 3.32 7.10
CA ALA A 18 5.08 4.32 7.83
C ALA A 18 5.11 5.70 7.19
N ALA A 19 4.18 6.56 7.64
CA ALA A 19 4.22 8.00 7.44
C ALA A 19 4.38 8.71 8.80
N GLY A 20 4.92 9.93 8.78
CA GLY A 20 4.94 10.83 9.94
C GLY A 20 5.80 10.34 11.13
N GLY A 21 6.75 9.43 10.89
CA GLY A 21 7.65 8.90 11.94
C GLY A 21 6.99 7.90 12.90
N TYR A 22 5.80 7.38 12.58
CA TYR A 22 5.19 6.29 13.35
C TYR A 22 6.00 4.99 13.24
N HIS A 23 5.84 4.07 14.21
CA HIS A 23 6.62 2.85 14.27
C HIS A 23 6.39 1.92 13.06
N HIS A 24 5.13 1.65 12.67
CA HIS A 24 4.77 1.01 11.39
C HIS A 24 3.26 1.06 11.16
N HIS A 25 2.84 1.18 9.90
CA HIS A 25 1.44 1.02 9.47
C HIS A 25 1.24 -0.30 8.73
N VAL A 26 2.16 -0.64 7.82
CA VAL A 26 2.10 -1.86 6.99
C VAL A 26 3.43 -2.58 7.10
N GLY A 27 3.38 -3.90 7.23
CA GLY A 27 4.56 -4.77 7.18
C GLY A 27 4.44 -5.76 6.02
N ALA A 28 5.53 -5.95 5.28
CA ALA A 28 5.64 -6.96 4.24
C ALA A 28 6.82 -7.88 4.55
N ASN A 29 6.68 -9.17 4.25
CA ASN A 29 7.72 -10.16 4.51
C ASN A 29 7.80 -11.21 3.39
N VAL A 30 8.96 -11.87 3.33
CA VAL A 30 9.24 -12.95 2.36
C VAL A 30 9.49 -14.30 3.04
N TRP A 31 9.02 -14.49 4.28
CA TRP A 31 9.35 -15.67 5.09
C TRP A 31 8.93 -17.00 4.46
N ASN A 32 7.86 -16.98 3.65
CA ASN A 32 7.37 -18.16 2.94
C ASN A 32 8.05 -18.38 1.58
N GLN A 33 9.04 -17.55 1.21
CA GLN A 33 9.82 -17.66 -0.03
C GLN A 33 8.96 -17.78 -1.30
N ARG A 34 7.76 -17.17 -1.27
CA ARG A 34 6.81 -17.19 -2.36
C ARG A 34 7.20 -16.15 -3.41
N SER A 35 7.17 -16.53 -4.67
CA SER A 35 7.52 -15.66 -5.82
C SER A 35 6.37 -15.40 -6.79
N THR A 36 5.19 -15.98 -6.54
CA THR A 36 3.96 -15.79 -7.32
C THR A 36 2.79 -15.58 -6.37
N PRO A 37 1.73 -14.83 -6.73
CA PRO A 37 0.51 -14.68 -5.92
C PRO A 37 0.01 -16.01 -5.31
N ALA A 38 -0.51 -15.98 -4.08
CA ALA A 38 -1.07 -17.17 -3.45
C ALA A 38 -2.47 -17.45 -3.98
N ASP A 39 -2.77 -18.71 -4.27
CA ASP A 39 -4.14 -19.16 -4.58
C ASP A 39 -4.92 -19.47 -3.29
N GLY A 40 -6.23 -19.22 -3.29
CA GLY A 40 -7.14 -19.58 -2.20
C GLY A 40 -7.52 -18.41 -1.27
N LEU A 41 -7.79 -18.71 0.00
CA LEU A 41 -8.22 -17.70 0.97
C LEU A 41 -7.03 -16.83 1.41
N GLY A 42 -7.19 -15.52 1.33
CA GLY A 42 -6.17 -14.54 1.68
C GLY A 42 -6.75 -13.14 1.89
N MET A 43 -5.87 -12.14 2.02
CA MET A 43 -6.28 -10.74 2.09
C MET A 43 -6.66 -10.25 0.69
N ALA A 44 -7.92 -9.88 0.49
CA ALA A 44 -8.37 -9.34 -0.78
C ALA A 44 -7.95 -7.88 -0.95
N TRP A 45 -8.04 -7.10 0.13
CA TRP A 45 -7.68 -5.69 0.15
C TRP A 45 -7.47 -5.18 1.58
N PHE A 46 -6.78 -4.05 1.70
CA PHE A 46 -6.77 -3.23 2.91
C PHE A 46 -6.87 -1.74 2.53
N GLU A 47 -7.21 -0.90 3.50
CA GLU A 47 -7.41 0.54 3.28
C GLU A 47 -6.40 1.37 4.09
N LEU A 48 -5.87 2.41 3.47
CA LEU A 48 -5.10 3.48 4.09
C LEU A 48 -5.93 4.76 4.07
N LEU A 49 -6.39 5.17 5.25
CA LEU A 49 -7.04 6.46 5.44
C LEU A 49 -5.97 7.54 5.66
N VAL A 50 -5.84 8.46 4.72
CA VAL A 50 -4.89 9.59 4.79
C VAL A 50 -5.55 10.80 5.47
N PRO A 51 -4.77 11.72 6.07
CA PRO A 51 -5.34 12.73 6.96
C PRO A 51 -6.25 13.75 6.26
N ASP A 52 -6.01 14.06 4.99
CA ASP A 52 -6.73 15.11 4.26
C ASP A 52 -6.65 14.91 2.74
N ALA A 53 -7.38 15.77 2.01
CA ALA A 53 -7.43 15.76 0.56
C ALA A 53 -6.07 16.05 -0.10
N GLU A 54 -5.21 16.86 0.54
CA GLU A 54 -3.87 17.15 0.01
C GLU A 54 -2.99 15.90 0.04
N ALA A 55 -3.01 15.16 1.16
CA ALA A 55 -2.32 13.88 1.28
C ALA A 55 -2.86 12.86 0.27
N PHE A 56 -4.18 12.83 0.04
CA PHE A 56 -4.80 11.95 -0.94
C PHE A 56 -4.36 12.28 -2.38
N ASP A 57 -4.44 13.54 -2.77
CA ASP A 57 -4.02 13.99 -4.10
C ASP A 57 -2.54 13.70 -4.35
N ALA A 58 -1.71 13.81 -3.32
CA ALA A 58 -0.31 13.46 -3.40
C ALA A 58 -0.14 11.95 -3.69
N VAL A 59 -0.84 11.08 -2.96
CA VAL A 59 -0.80 9.62 -3.20
C VAL A 59 -1.28 9.30 -4.61
N ARG A 60 -2.43 9.86 -5.01
CA ARG A 60 -3.02 9.66 -6.33
C ARG A 60 -2.07 10.07 -7.44
N THR A 61 -1.48 11.25 -7.35
CA THR A 61 -0.51 11.75 -8.34
C THR A 61 0.67 10.80 -8.51
N ARG A 62 1.26 10.33 -7.39
CA ARG A 62 2.37 9.35 -7.45
C ARG A 62 1.94 8.03 -8.06
N ALA A 63 0.76 7.53 -7.71
CA ALA A 63 0.25 6.26 -8.20
C ALA A 63 -0.06 6.31 -9.71
N THR A 64 -0.69 7.38 -10.19
CA THR A 64 -1.02 7.53 -11.62
C THR A 64 0.18 7.82 -12.51
N ALA A 65 1.29 8.30 -11.94
CA ALA A 65 2.55 8.54 -12.65
C ALA A 65 3.48 7.32 -12.66
N ASP A 66 3.11 6.24 -11.97
CA ASP A 66 3.88 5.01 -11.88
C ASP A 66 3.34 4.01 -12.92
N ASP A 67 4.12 3.77 -13.98
CA ASP A 67 3.73 2.92 -15.10
C ASP A 67 3.51 1.45 -14.68
N ASP A 68 4.07 1.02 -13.54
CA ASP A 68 3.92 -0.33 -13.00
C ASP A 68 2.68 -0.45 -12.08
N ALA A 69 2.07 0.66 -11.68
CA ALA A 69 0.91 0.66 -10.79
C ALA A 69 -0.41 0.56 -11.58
N THR A 70 -1.26 -0.40 -11.22
CA THR A 70 -2.63 -0.47 -11.73
C THR A 70 -3.55 0.32 -10.78
N VAL A 71 -4.03 1.47 -11.23
CA VAL A 71 -4.89 2.38 -10.44
C VAL A 71 -6.31 2.40 -10.99
N ALA A 72 -7.30 2.23 -10.14
CA ALA A 72 -8.72 2.38 -10.44
C ALA A 72 -9.38 3.41 -9.52
N GLU A 73 -10.28 4.22 -10.06
CA GLU A 73 -11.13 5.11 -9.27
C GLU A 73 -12.24 4.29 -8.59
N ILE A 74 -12.52 4.60 -7.33
CA ILE A 74 -13.63 4.07 -6.54
C ILE A 74 -14.40 5.23 -5.89
N ASP A 75 -15.60 4.98 -5.37
CA ASP A 75 -16.52 6.05 -4.93
C ASP A 75 -15.85 7.19 -4.13
N ASP A 76 -15.13 6.85 -3.05
CA ASP A 76 -14.49 7.84 -2.17
C ASP A 76 -12.96 7.75 -2.17
N GLY A 77 -12.34 7.32 -3.28
CA GLY A 77 -10.88 7.19 -3.32
C GLY A 77 -10.33 6.50 -4.56
N ILE A 78 -9.16 5.89 -4.39
CA ILE A 78 -8.53 5.07 -5.42
C ILE A 78 -8.20 3.68 -4.89
N GLU A 79 -8.16 2.71 -5.79
CA GLU A 79 -7.69 1.36 -5.55
C GLU A 79 -6.41 1.12 -6.37
N ILE A 80 -5.37 0.59 -5.73
CA ILE A 80 -4.08 0.27 -6.33
C ILE A 80 -3.81 -1.22 -6.12
N ALA A 81 -3.63 -2.00 -7.19
CA ALA A 81 -3.27 -3.41 -7.06
C ALA A 81 -1.78 -3.58 -6.79
N ASP A 82 -1.40 -4.40 -5.79
CA ASP A 82 -0.02 -4.83 -5.61
C ASP A 82 0.35 -6.01 -6.53
N ALA A 83 1.63 -6.42 -6.51
CA ALA A 83 2.15 -7.50 -7.34
C ALA A 83 1.57 -8.89 -6.98
N ASP A 84 0.97 -9.03 -5.79
CA ASP A 84 0.29 -10.24 -5.33
C ASP A 84 -1.22 -10.22 -5.62
N GLY A 85 -1.72 -9.15 -6.25
CA GLY A 85 -3.15 -8.95 -6.54
C GLY A 85 -3.96 -8.50 -5.32
N ILE A 86 -3.30 -8.07 -4.23
CA ILE A 86 -3.97 -7.47 -3.08
C ILE A 86 -4.21 -6.00 -3.38
N SER A 87 -5.46 -5.56 -3.27
CA SER A 87 -5.79 -4.16 -3.50
C SER A 87 -5.49 -3.30 -2.27
N VAL A 88 -4.77 -2.19 -2.46
CA VAL A 88 -4.62 -1.12 -1.49
C VAL A 88 -5.59 0.00 -1.83
N ARG A 89 -6.57 0.23 -0.97
CA ARG A 89 -7.51 1.35 -1.10
C ARG A 89 -6.96 2.56 -0.37
N VAL A 90 -7.08 3.72 -0.98
CA VAL A 90 -6.67 4.98 -0.37
C VAL A 90 -7.86 5.92 -0.40
N ARG A 91 -8.22 6.45 0.77
CA ARG A 91 -9.25 7.47 0.98
C ARG A 91 -8.70 8.52 1.94
N HIS A 92 -9.26 9.72 1.97
CA HIS A 92 -8.95 10.68 3.04
C HIS A 92 -10.03 10.67 4.13
N ALA A 93 -9.65 11.06 5.35
CA ALA A 93 -10.61 11.35 6.40
C ALA A 93 -11.50 12.56 6.01
N GLU A 94 -12.75 12.56 6.47
CA GLU A 94 -13.67 13.70 6.33
C GLU A 94 -13.21 14.93 7.11
#